data_AF-A0A7D4K9T4-F1
#
_entry.id   AF-A0A7D4K9T4-F1
#
_cell.length_a   1.000
_cell.length_b   1.000
_cell.length_c   1.000
_cell.angle_alpha   90.00
_cell.angle_beta   90.00
_cell.angle_gamma   90.00
#
_symmetry.space_group_name_H-M   'P 1'
#
loop_
_entity.id
_entity.type
_entity.pdbx_description
1 polymer ?
#
loop_
_entity_poly.entity_id
_entity_poly.type
_entity_poly.pdbx_seq_one_letter_code
_entity_poly.pdbx_strand_id
1 'polypeptide(L)'
;MVIKGNVMEKMELQKQVLLSYSVVYPDRHDKIEDLLANVPSNTAIEFISYNLSKKVNQFIGEHDFDIWAPWIMKTRNDVKNPVGQYAQQYNLGNYALIDKYAMLLLISRLLTCYNGRNEELTEDNLSNLFLAYMLCCDERLAMNEKLPNNNMKAEEFVESYMPDCLKSNNIEAPRDYRLLMIKCYMLLIEFPKFNTRFAQYVDEFCKERDIPSAKYYLDKIFLTFLEMGEKDFSNCKMAIGENLKDTCRFYDSLTLNPSHYKHDMDFLMMKEKPLIKTGPNIYNFMFMKMFLDKAYTGLLFDMKDALVKRGVLDRTMGYANLRSFLGEEFSERFLFYSLMKKCFGLNYVSYSGEELEKALGKGMPDYYLRHRNRIFVFECKDVQMAAKKKLSGDYETIKKAIFEKYVANSKGHAKGVGQLANVIVEKLPSILREVDKSAPNSVIFVYPVIVYFDDCFDVEGPNYLLNKEFQRIISEKRVTADYEVKDVVMVNIEQLMRIEKFFAAEKLDLAYLINSYIEYKEEFELNQVFPFNKYIFQEARKVGYELKKIRGFDEVFENLEMLDRKRL
;
A
#
# COMPACT_ATOMS: atom_id res chain seq x y z
N MET A 1 24.77 -23.89 25.78
CA MET A 1 23.30 -23.96 25.64
C MET A 1 22.97 -23.46 24.25
N VAL A 2 22.64 -24.37 23.33
CA VAL A 2 22.36 -24.05 21.92
C VAL A 2 21.04 -23.27 21.90
N ILE A 3 21.10 -22.00 21.53
CA ILE A 3 19.90 -21.22 21.22
C ILE A 3 19.33 -21.88 19.96
N LYS A 4 18.31 -22.73 20.12
CA LYS A 4 17.42 -23.07 19.01
C LYS A 4 16.81 -21.75 18.56
N GLY A 5 17.36 -21.16 17.50
CA GLY A 5 16.72 -20.04 16.83
C GLY A 5 15.31 -20.47 16.45
N ASN A 6 14.31 -19.65 16.74
CA ASN A 6 12.95 -19.89 16.27
C ASN A 6 12.99 -19.97 14.74
N VAL A 7 12.92 -21.19 14.22
CA VAL A 7 12.63 -21.46 12.81
C VAL A 7 11.35 -20.72 12.47
N MET A 8 11.33 -20.00 11.34
CA MET A 8 10.13 -19.31 10.90
C MET A 8 9.01 -20.34 10.71
N GLU A 9 7.83 -20.06 11.25
CA GLU A 9 6.69 -20.97 11.08
C GLU A 9 6.36 -21.10 9.60
N LYS A 10 5.99 -22.31 9.17
CA LYS A 10 5.56 -22.58 7.80
C LYS A 10 4.38 -21.67 7.44
N MET A 11 4.31 -21.26 6.18
CA MET A 11 3.18 -20.49 5.68
C MET A 11 1.89 -21.33 5.75
N GLU A 12 0.88 -20.83 6.46
CA GLU A 12 -0.47 -21.39 6.49
C GLU A 12 -1.52 -20.32 6.17
N LEU A 13 -2.41 -20.63 5.24
CA LEU A 13 -3.62 -19.86 5.00
C LEU A 13 -4.56 -20.01 6.20
N GLN A 14 -4.85 -18.90 6.85
CA GLN A 14 -5.91 -18.80 7.85
C GLN A 14 -7.20 -18.34 7.17
N LYS A 15 -8.29 -19.07 7.40
CA LYS A 15 -9.62 -18.73 6.89
C LYS A 15 -10.44 -18.13 8.02
N GLN A 16 -11.05 -16.98 7.76
CA GLN A 16 -12.06 -16.39 8.63
C GLN A 16 -13.40 -16.40 7.89
N VAL A 17 -14.47 -16.80 8.57
CA VAL A 17 -15.81 -16.82 7.99
C VAL A 17 -16.46 -15.46 8.21
N LEU A 18 -16.99 -14.83 7.17
CA LEU A 18 -17.74 -13.57 7.29
C LEU A 18 -19.22 -13.87 7.54
N LEU A 19 -19.79 -13.28 8.59
CA LEU A 19 -21.24 -13.36 8.82
C LEU A 19 -21.97 -12.48 7.79
N SER A 20 -22.96 -13.03 7.10
CA SER A 20 -23.60 -12.37 5.97
C SER A 20 -25.12 -12.49 5.98
N TYR A 21 -25.82 -11.68 5.17
CA TYR A 21 -27.27 -11.54 5.22
C TYR A 21 -27.99 -12.85 4.87
N SER A 22 -27.65 -13.49 3.75
CA SER A 22 -28.35 -14.67 3.24
C SER A 22 -28.30 -15.87 4.19
N VAL A 23 -27.28 -15.93 5.04
CA VAL A 23 -27.11 -17.00 6.02
C VAL A 23 -27.97 -16.78 7.28
N VAL A 24 -28.12 -15.53 7.72
CA VAL A 24 -28.87 -15.18 8.93
C VAL A 24 -30.36 -14.98 8.65
N TYR A 25 -30.70 -14.53 7.43
CA TYR A 25 -32.06 -14.17 7.05
C TYR A 25 -32.51 -14.88 5.75
N PRO A 26 -32.55 -16.23 5.73
CA PRO A 26 -32.81 -16.99 4.50
C PRO A 26 -34.17 -16.71 3.86
N ASP A 27 -35.16 -16.29 4.66
CA ASP A 27 -36.53 -16.04 4.18
C ASP A 27 -36.77 -14.56 3.78
N ARG A 28 -35.82 -13.66 4.05
CA ARG A 28 -35.95 -12.23 3.74
C ARG A 28 -35.36 -11.90 2.38
N HIS A 29 -36.03 -11.03 1.63
CA HIS A 29 -35.63 -10.63 0.27
C HIS A 29 -35.52 -9.10 0.15
N ASP A 30 -34.85 -8.48 1.12
CA ASP A 30 -34.68 -7.03 1.18
C ASP A 30 -33.79 -6.53 0.02
N LYS A 31 -34.07 -5.31 -0.45
CA LYS A 31 -33.21 -4.59 -1.40
C LYS A 31 -32.49 -3.46 -0.68
N ILE A 32 -31.20 -3.28 -0.97
CA ILE A 32 -30.39 -2.24 -0.33
C ILE A 32 -31.00 -0.85 -0.53
N GLU A 33 -31.48 -0.54 -1.73
CA GLU A 33 -32.05 0.76 -2.05
C GLU A 33 -33.28 1.07 -1.19
N ASP A 34 -34.15 0.08 -0.99
CA ASP A 34 -35.37 0.21 -0.19
C ASP A 34 -35.04 0.40 1.29
N LEU A 35 -34.03 -0.34 1.80
CA LEU A 35 -33.55 -0.20 3.17
C LEU A 35 -32.98 1.20 3.43
N LEU A 36 -32.23 1.75 2.48
CA LEU A 36 -31.48 3.00 2.65
C LEU A 36 -32.27 4.27 2.30
N ALA A 37 -33.35 4.20 1.51
CA ALA A 37 -34.08 5.36 1.00
C ALA A 37 -34.45 6.39 2.09
N ASN A 38 -34.91 5.89 3.25
CA ASN A 38 -35.38 6.71 4.37
C ASN A 38 -34.37 6.82 5.52
N VAL A 39 -33.13 6.37 5.34
CA VAL A 39 -32.08 6.55 6.35
C VAL A 39 -31.44 7.94 6.19
N PRO A 40 -31.26 8.74 7.27
CA PRO A 40 -30.52 10.00 7.20
C PRO A 40 -29.08 9.80 6.71
N SER A 41 -28.80 10.15 5.45
CA SER A 41 -27.58 9.69 4.78
C SER A 41 -26.30 10.26 5.40
N ASN A 42 -26.30 11.51 5.88
CA ASN A 42 -25.10 12.11 6.47
C ASN A 42 -24.74 11.45 7.80
N THR A 43 -25.73 11.30 8.68
CA THR A 43 -25.57 10.64 9.99
C THR A 43 -25.19 9.17 9.82
N ALA A 44 -25.76 8.49 8.82
CA ALA A 44 -25.42 7.12 8.50
C ALA A 44 -23.97 6.97 8.02
N ILE A 45 -23.52 7.83 7.09
CA ILE A 45 -22.13 7.80 6.62
C ILE A 45 -21.18 8.08 7.80
N GLU A 46 -21.47 9.08 8.65
CA GLU A 46 -20.72 9.37 9.89
C GLU A 46 -20.57 8.11 10.77
N PHE A 47 -21.68 7.42 11.02
CA PHE A 47 -21.71 6.20 11.83
C PHE A 47 -20.88 5.05 11.22
N ILE A 48 -21.01 4.81 9.92
CA ILE A 48 -20.25 3.73 9.25
C ILE A 48 -18.75 4.08 9.17
N SER A 49 -18.41 5.33 8.88
CA SER A 49 -17.02 5.80 8.88
C SER A 49 -16.36 5.65 10.24
N TYR A 50 -17.08 5.97 11.32
CA TYR A 50 -16.62 5.75 12.68
C TYR A 50 -16.32 4.28 12.98
N ASN A 51 -17.26 3.37 12.65
CA ASN A 51 -17.07 1.94 12.87
C ASN A 51 -15.93 1.36 12.01
N LEU A 52 -15.78 1.85 10.78
CA LEU A 52 -14.65 1.50 9.91
C LEU A 52 -13.32 1.97 10.51
N SER A 53 -13.27 3.19 11.06
CA SER A 53 -12.10 3.71 11.77
C SER A 53 -11.75 2.86 12.99
N LYS A 54 -12.75 2.47 13.80
CA LYS A 54 -12.54 1.54 14.91
C LYS A 54 -11.97 0.20 14.44
N LYS A 55 -12.51 -0.38 13.35
CA LYS A 55 -12.02 -1.64 12.80
C LYS A 55 -10.56 -1.55 12.34
N VAL A 56 -10.17 -0.42 11.77
CA VAL A 56 -8.81 -0.18 11.28
C VAL A 56 -7.80 -0.03 12.43
N ASN A 57 -8.24 0.55 13.54
CA ASN A 57 -7.40 0.81 14.72
C ASN A 57 -7.48 -0.29 15.79
N GLN A 58 -8.23 -1.36 15.53
CA GLN A 58 -8.40 -2.50 16.43
C GLN A 58 -7.06 -3.19 16.72
N PHE A 59 -6.75 -3.45 17.99
CA PHE A 59 -5.51 -4.11 18.40
C PHE A 59 -5.54 -5.62 18.14
N ILE A 60 -4.34 -6.22 18.05
CA ILE A 60 -4.17 -7.68 17.96
C ILE A 60 -4.66 -8.31 19.28
N GLY A 61 -5.90 -8.79 19.28
CA GLY A 61 -6.56 -9.38 20.46
C GLY A 61 -7.96 -8.84 20.73
N GLU A 62 -8.32 -7.69 20.16
CA GLU A 62 -9.69 -7.17 20.20
C GLU A 62 -10.56 -7.87 19.15
N HIS A 63 -11.84 -8.12 19.48
CA HIS A 63 -12.78 -8.81 18.59
C HIS A 63 -13.79 -7.83 18.02
N ASP A 64 -14.33 -8.14 16.83
CA ASP A 64 -15.36 -7.33 16.18
C ASP A 64 -16.61 -7.06 17.03
N PHE A 65 -16.80 -7.81 18.12
CA PHE A 65 -17.92 -7.61 19.04
C PHE A 65 -17.92 -6.22 19.66
N ASP A 66 -16.75 -5.63 19.90
CA ASP A 66 -16.62 -4.30 20.51
C ASP A 66 -17.21 -3.19 19.62
N ILE A 67 -17.33 -3.44 18.32
CA ILE A 67 -17.91 -2.54 17.33
C ILE A 67 -19.33 -2.98 16.98
N TRP A 68 -19.51 -4.28 16.75
CA TRP A 68 -20.72 -4.86 16.18
C TRP A 68 -21.84 -5.03 17.20
N ALA A 69 -21.54 -5.47 18.44
CA ALA A 69 -22.55 -5.71 19.47
C ALA A 69 -23.32 -4.43 19.86
N PRO A 70 -22.68 -3.27 20.09
CA PRO A 70 -23.39 -2.02 20.38
C PRO A 70 -24.34 -1.57 19.27
N TRP A 71 -24.04 -1.91 18.01
CA TRP A 71 -24.91 -1.61 16.87
C TRP A 71 -26.13 -2.53 16.83
N ILE A 72 -25.93 -3.86 16.83
CA ILE A 72 -27.05 -4.82 16.70
C ILE A 72 -28.05 -4.71 17.86
N MET A 73 -27.59 -4.40 19.07
CA MET A 73 -28.47 -4.26 20.25
C MET A 73 -29.47 -3.10 20.12
N LYS A 74 -29.16 -2.10 19.30
CA LYS A 74 -30.03 -0.94 19.01
C LYS A 74 -30.92 -1.13 17.78
N THR A 75 -31.00 -2.34 17.25
CA THR A 75 -31.91 -2.68 16.14
C THR A 75 -33.21 -3.30 16.66
N ARG A 76 -34.22 -3.32 15.80
CA ARG A 76 -35.51 -3.95 16.05
C ARG A 76 -35.37 -5.44 16.37
N ASN A 77 -36.36 -5.97 17.09
CA ASN A 77 -36.42 -7.39 17.44
C ASN A 77 -36.42 -8.33 16.22
N ASP A 78 -37.04 -7.94 15.10
CA ASP A 78 -37.06 -8.76 13.87
C ASP A 78 -35.70 -8.86 13.18
N VAL A 79 -34.74 -8.00 13.55
CA VAL A 79 -33.36 -8.00 13.05
C VAL A 79 -32.42 -8.68 14.06
N LYS A 80 -32.42 -8.26 15.33
CA LYS A 80 -31.48 -8.85 16.32
C LYS A 80 -31.84 -10.26 16.78
N ASN A 81 -33.11 -10.68 16.77
CA ASN A 81 -33.47 -12.01 17.24
C ASN A 81 -32.96 -13.14 16.32
N PRO A 82 -33.09 -13.06 14.97
CA PRO A 82 -32.49 -14.04 14.08
C PRO A 82 -30.97 -14.17 14.25
N VAL A 83 -30.29 -13.04 14.43
CA VAL A 83 -28.85 -13.01 14.75
C VAL A 83 -28.55 -13.73 16.06
N GLY A 84 -29.34 -13.48 17.11
CA GLY A 84 -29.20 -14.16 18.40
C GLY A 84 -29.45 -15.66 18.32
N GLN A 85 -30.45 -16.09 17.54
CA GLN A 85 -30.72 -17.51 17.27
C GLN A 85 -29.56 -18.16 16.53
N TYR A 86 -29.01 -17.49 15.52
CA TYR A 86 -27.84 -17.95 14.79
C TYR A 86 -26.62 -18.07 15.73
N ALA A 87 -26.42 -17.10 16.62
CA ALA A 87 -25.35 -17.10 17.61
C ALA A 87 -25.47 -18.21 18.68
N GLN A 88 -26.67 -18.73 18.93
CA GLN A 88 -26.87 -19.89 19.81
C GLN A 88 -26.45 -21.20 19.14
N GLN A 89 -26.58 -21.28 17.81
CA GLN A 89 -26.20 -22.46 17.02
C GLN A 89 -24.72 -22.45 16.63
N TYR A 90 -24.16 -21.27 16.41
CA TYR A 90 -22.79 -21.09 15.91
C TYR A 90 -22.01 -20.13 16.80
N ASN A 91 -20.75 -20.48 17.11
CA ASN A 91 -19.87 -19.59 17.86
C ASN A 91 -19.42 -18.41 16.99
N LEU A 92 -20.10 -17.27 17.14
CA LEU A 92 -19.78 -16.03 16.44
C LEU A 92 -18.39 -15.46 16.75
N GLY A 93 -17.71 -15.92 17.82
CA GLY A 93 -16.31 -15.58 18.07
C GLY A 93 -15.32 -16.13 17.03
N ASN A 94 -15.78 -17.01 16.13
CA ASN A 94 -15.00 -17.51 15.00
C ASN A 94 -15.30 -16.76 13.69
N TYR A 95 -16.20 -15.78 13.71
CA TYR A 95 -16.63 -15.05 12.53
C TYR A 95 -16.00 -13.65 12.50
N ALA A 96 -15.66 -13.19 11.30
CA ALA A 96 -15.59 -11.76 11.02
C ALA A 96 -17.03 -11.23 11.08
N LEU A 97 -17.25 -10.20 11.90
CA LEU A 97 -18.52 -9.50 12.00
C LEU A 97 -18.43 -8.12 11.33
N ILE A 98 -17.21 -7.58 11.21
CA ILE A 98 -16.91 -6.30 10.56
C ILE A 98 -15.89 -6.49 9.43
N ASP A 99 -16.33 -6.30 8.19
CA ASP A 99 -15.48 -6.29 6.99
C ASP A 99 -15.33 -4.86 6.42
N LYS A 100 -14.07 -4.43 6.20
CA LYS A 100 -13.76 -3.05 5.78
C LYS A 100 -14.29 -2.76 4.38
N TYR A 101 -14.20 -3.72 3.48
CA TYR A 101 -14.65 -3.57 2.10
C TYR A 101 -16.19 -3.48 2.07
N ALA A 102 -16.89 -4.33 2.84
CA ALA A 102 -18.35 -4.29 2.96
C ALA A 102 -18.84 -2.96 3.58
N MET A 103 -18.12 -2.39 4.55
CA MET A 103 -18.43 -1.05 5.06
C MET A 103 -18.27 0.04 4.00
N LEU A 104 -17.22 -0.03 3.17
CA LEU A 104 -17.04 0.91 2.05
C LEU A 104 -18.11 0.75 0.97
N LEU A 105 -18.54 -0.48 0.68
CA LEU A 105 -19.71 -0.74 -0.16
C LEU A 105 -20.95 -0.07 0.43
N LEU A 106 -21.20 -0.19 1.73
CA LEU A 106 -22.33 0.47 2.38
C LEU A 106 -22.27 2.01 2.27
N ILE A 107 -21.10 2.62 2.50
CA ILE A 107 -20.92 4.06 2.30
C ILE A 107 -21.23 4.44 0.83
N SER A 108 -20.74 3.65 -0.12
CA SER A 108 -21.02 3.84 -1.55
C SER A 108 -22.51 3.74 -1.88
N ARG A 109 -23.24 2.78 -1.29
CA ARG A 109 -24.70 2.65 -1.45
C ARG A 109 -25.44 3.83 -0.83
N LEU A 110 -25.02 4.29 0.35
CA LEU A 110 -25.55 5.51 0.99
C LEU A 110 -25.34 6.78 0.14
N LEU A 111 -24.19 6.90 -0.53
CA LEU A 111 -23.94 7.98 -1.48
C LEU A 111 -24.81 7.88 -2.74
N THR A 112 -25.15 6.67 -3.17
CA THR A 112 -26.05 6.44 -4.32
C THR A 112 -27.50 6.78 -3.96
N CYS A 113 -27.92 6.50 -2.73
CA CYS A 113 -29.25 6.81 -2.18
C CYS A 113 -29.27 8.12 -1.36
N TYR A 114 -28.38 9.06 -1.67
CA TYR A 114 -28.11 10.21 -0.80
C TYR A 114 -29.32 11.15 -0.67
N ASN A 115 -29.70 11.48 0.56
CA ASN A 115 -30.81 12.39 0.87
C ASN A 115 -30.38 13.61 1.73
N GLY A 116 -29.10 13.72 2.07
CA GLY A 116 -28.50 14.87 2.76
C GLY A 116 -28.98 15.12 4.19
N ARG A 117 -29.77 14.19 4.74
CA ARG A 117 -30.39 14.32 6.07
C ARG A 117 -29.41 14.04 7.20
N ASN A 118 -29.59 14.75 8.32
CA ASN A 118 -28.67 14.83 9.47
C ASN A 118 -29.35 14.46 10.80
N GLU A 119 -30.60 14.03 10.77
CA GLU A 119 -31.34 13.60 11.94
C GLU A 119 -30.67 12.39 12.60
N GLU A 120 -30.90 12.22 13.90
CA GLU A 120 -30.39 11.06 14.64
C GLU A 120 -30.96 9.75 14.08
N LEU A 121 -30.14 8.71 14.07
CA LEU A 121 -30.55 7.39 13.58
C LEU A 121 -31.52 6.76 14.59
N THR A 122 -32.76 6.55 14.16
CA THR A 122 -33.76 5.81 14.93
C THR A 122 -33.44 4.31 14.99
N GLU A 123 -34.13 3.55 15.83
CA GLU A 123 -34.06 2.07 15.84
C GLU A 123 -34.33 1.50 14.43
N ASP A 124 -35.29 2.07 13.70
CA ASP A 124 -35.59 1.66 12.33
C ASP A 124 -34.44 1.94 11.36
N ASN A 125 -33.80 3.11 11.49
CA ASN A 125 -32.65 3.46 10.66
C ASN A 125 -31.46 2.53 10.94
N LEU A 126 -31.16 2.25 12.21
CA LEU A 126 -30.08 1.35 12.61
C LEU A 126 -30.32 -0.08 12.12
N SER A 127 -31.57 -0.53 12.16
CA SER A 127 -32.00 -1.85 11.66
C SER A 127 -31.80 -1.97 10.16
N ASN A 128 -32.26 -0.98 9.39
CA ASN A 128 -32.12 -0.99 7.94
C ASN A 128 -30.66 -0.87 7.50
N LEU A 129 -29.87 -0.04 8.20
CA LEU A 129 -28.42 0.05 7.98
C LEU A 129 -27.71 -1.27 8.25
N PHE A 130 -28.09 -1.98 9.32
CA PHE A 130 -27.51 -3.27 9.66
C PHE A 130 -27.81 -4.33 8.59
N LEU A 131 -29.06 -4.41 8.13
CA LEU A 131 -29.45 -5.32 7.05
C LEU A 131 -28.71 -4.99 5.75
N ALA A 132 -28.60 -3.70 5.40
CA ALA A 132 -27.85 -3.24 4.23
C ALA A 132 -26.35 -3.58 4.33
N TYR A 133 -25.75 -3.42 5.51
CA TYR A 133 -24.36 -3.85 5.76
C TYR A 133 -24.19 -5.36 5.53
N MET A 134 -25.11 -6.18 6.03
CA MET A 134 -25.06 -7.63 5.88
C MET A 134 -25.24 -8.05 4.41
N LEU A 135 -26.04 -7.32 3.62
CA LEU A 135 -26.15 -7.51 2.16
C LEU A 135 -24.84 -7.13 1.45
N CYS A 136 -24.15 -6.08 1.89
CA CYS A 136 -22.80 -5.77 1.41
C CYS A 136 -21.78 -6.87 1.77
N CYS A 137 -21.99 -7.60 2.87
CA CYS A 137 -21.17 -8.77 3.20
C CYS A 137 -21.42 -9.94 2.23
N ASP A 138 -22.65 -10.16 1.79
CA ASP A 138 -22.95 -11.13 0.71
C ASP A 138 -22.25 -10.72 -0.60
N GLU A 139 -22.34 -9.43 -0.98
CA GLU A 139 -21.62 -8.90 -2.15
C GLU A 139 -20.10 -9.12 -2.04
N ARG A 140 -19.52 -8.89 -0.85
CA ARG A 140 -18.10 -9.12 -0.57
C ARG A 140 -17.71 -10.59 -0.70
N LEU A 141 -18.54 -11.51 -0.21
CA LEU A 141 -18.31 -12.95 -0.31
C LEU A 141 -18.40 -13.45 -1.75
N ALA A 142 -19.36 -12.93 -2.52
CA ALA A 142 -19.52 -13.27 -3.93
C ALA A 142 -18.31 -12.92 -4.80
N MET A 143 -17.43 -12.01 -4.35
CA MET A 143 -16.18 -11.69 -5.06
C MET A 143 -15.12 -12.79 -4.98
N ASN A 144 -15.23 -13.74 -4.04
CA ASN A 144 -14.26 -14.81 -3.83
C ASN A 144 -14.77 -16.11 -4.48
N GLU A 145 -14.57 -16.27 -5.79
CA GLU A 145 -15.10 -17.42 -6.54
C GLU A 145 -14.34 -18.73 -6.25
N LYS A 146 -13.05 -18.67 -5.90
CA LYS A 146 -12.19 -19.84 -5.68
C LYS A 146 -11.39 -19.70 -4.39
N LEU A 147 -11.81 -20.40 -3.35
CA LEU A 147 -11.10 -20.39 -2.07
C LEU A 147 -9.83 -21.26 -2.12
N PRO A 148 -8.64 -20.69 -1.87
CA PRO A 148 -7.42 -21.48 -1.78
C PRO A 148 -7.43 -22.37 -0.52
N ASN A 149 -6.51 -23.34 -0.46
CA ASN A 149 -6.35 -24.20 0.71
C ASN A 149 -4.87 -24.59 0.92
N ASN A 150 -4.56 -25.06 2.14
CA ASN A 150 -3.20 -25.37 2.57
C ASN A 150 -2.55 -26.60 1.89
N ASN A 151 -3.33 -27.40 1.15
CA ASN A 151 -2.85 -28.61 0.48
C ASN A 151 -2.59 -28.38 -1.02
N MET A 152 -2.82 -27.17 -1.54
CA MET A 152 -2.57 -26.82 -2.94
C MET A 152 -1.08 -26.78 -3.27
N LYS A 153 -0.74 -27.00 -4.54
CA LYS A 153 0.59 -26.67 -5.05
C LYS A 153 0.79 -25.17 -5.12
N ALA A 154 2.05 -24.71 -5.06
CA ALA A 154 2.39 -23.29 -5.10
C ALA A 154 1.76 -22.55 -6.30
N GLU A 155 1.83 -23.13 -7.50
CA GLU A 155 1.22 -22.54 -8.70
C GLU A 155 -0.30 -22.45 -8.59
N GLU A 156 -0.98 -23.53 -8.19
CA GLU A 156 -2.44 -23.56 -8.00
C GLU A 156 -2.91 -22.56 -6.93
N PHE A 157 -2.13 -22.43 -5.86
CA PHE A 157 -2.37 -21.44 -4.81
C PHE A 157 -2.26 -20.02 -5.38
N VAL A 158 -1.21 -19.70 -6.14
CA VAL A 158 -1.05 -18.36 -6.75
C VAL A 158 -2.17 -18.07 -7.74
N GLU A 159 -2.56 -19.05 -8.57
CA GLU A 159 -3.65 -18.91 -9.55
C GLU A 159 -5.00 -18.55 -8.90
N SER A 160 -5.26 -19.04 -7.69
CA SER A 160 -6.52 -18.80 -6.98
C SER A 160 -6.44 -17.64 -5.98
N TYR A 161 -5.38 -17.56 -5.18
CA TYR A 161 -5.26 -16.60 -4.08
C TYR A 161 -4.86 -15.20 -4.55
N MET A 162 -3.91 -15.07 -5.49
CA MET A 162 -3.37 -13.77 -5.90
C MET A 162 -4.46 -12.85 -6.50
N PRO A 163 -5.34 -13.32 -7.41
CA PRO A 163 -6.41 -12.48 -7.93
C PRO A 163 -7.38 -11.98 -6.86
N ASP A 164 -7.76 -12.83 -5.91
CA ASP A 164 -8.70 -12.47 -4.84
C ASP A 164 -8.08 -11.50 -3.83
N CYS A 165 -6.81 -11.70 -3.47
CA CYS A 165 -6.08 -10.78 -2.59
C CYS A 165 -5.97 -9.38 -3.22
N LEU A 166 -5.64 -9.30 -4.51
CA LEU A 166 -5.45 -8.02 -5.23
C LEU A 166 -6.73 -7.18 -5.35
N LYS A 167 -7.93 -7.80 -5.35
CA LYS A 167 -9.21 -7.07 -5.39
C LYS A 167 -9.40 -6.14 -4.20
N SER A 168 -8.88 -6.53 -3.03
CA SER A 168 -9.08 -5.81 -1.76
C SER A 168 -7.80 -5.25 -1.14
N ASN A 169 -6.62 -5.53 -1.70
CA ASN A 169 -5.32 -5.10 -1.14
C ASN A 169 -5.24 -3.60 -0.85
N ASN A 170 -5.75 -2.75 -1.76
CA ASN A 170 -5.75 -1.29 -1.56
C ASN A 170 -6.53 -0.86 -0.30
N ILE A 171 -7.45 -1.67 0.19
CA ILE A 171 -8.25 -1.42 1.40
C ILE A 171 -7.59 -2.10 2.60
N GLU A 172 -7.26 -3.39 2.46
CA GLU A 172 -6.77 -4.21 3.56
C GLU A 172 -5.33 -3.93 3.98
N ALA A 173 -4.45 -3.61 3.02
CA ALA A 173 -3.02 -3.43 3.30
C ALA A 173 -2.83 -2.30 4.33
N PRO A 174 -2.14 -2.57 5.47
CA PRO A 174 -1.90 -1.55 6.48
C PRO A 174 -0.99 -0.47 5.90
N ARG A 175 -1.30 0.80 6.19
CA ARG A 175 -0.50 1.94 5.77
C ARG A 175 0.18 2.57 6.97
N ASP A 176 1.50 2.64 6.94
CA ASP A 176 2.26 3.29 7.99
C ASP A 176 2.36 4.79 7.67
N TYR A 177 1.51 5.59 8.33
CA TYR A 177 1.45 7.04 8.10
C TYR A 177 2.79 7.73 8.32
N ARG A 178 3.68 7.17 9.15
CA ARG A 178 4.99 7.74 9.47
C ARG A 178 5.96 7.59 8.30
N LEU A 179 5.99 6.41 7.66
CA LEU A 179 6.78 6.19 6.46
C LEU A 179 6.24 7.01 5.30
N LEU A 180 4.92 7.10 5.17
CA LEU A 180 4.28 7.96 4.19
C LEU A 180 4.66 9.42 4.41
N MET A 181 4.65 9.91 5.65
CA MET A 181 5.04 11.27 6.00
C MET A 181 6.48 11.58 5.60
N ILE A 182 7.42 10.67 5.91
CA ILE A 182 8.83 10.80 5.50
C ILE A 182 8.92 10.87 3.97
N LYS A 183 8.27 9.95 3.25
CA LYS A 183 8.29 9.89 1.79
C LYS A 183 7.72 11.15 1.15
N CYS A 184 6.59 11.64 1.66
CA CYS A 184 5.93 12.87 1.19
C CYS A 184 6.78 14.11 1.48
N TYR A 185 7.39 14.19 2.67
CA TYR A 185 8.33 15.26 3.01
C TYR A 185 9.55 15.25 2.09
N MET A 186 10.13 14.07 1.83
CA MET A 186 11.23 13.93 0.88
C MET A 186 10.83 14.37 -0.54
N LEU A 187 9.61 14.05 -1.00
CA LEU A 187 9.13 14.45 -2.32
C LEU A 187 8.86 15.95 -2.43
N LEU A 188 8.09 16.53 -1.50
CA LEU A 188 7.57 17.89 -1.64
C LEU A 188 8.45 18.97 -1.01
N ILE A 189 9.37 18.61 -0.12
CA ILE A 189 10.21 19.57 0.63
C ILE A 189 11.69 19.40 0.29
N GLU A 190 12.23 18.18 0.39
CA GLU A 190 13.67 17.98 0.16
C GLU A 190 14.03 17.94 -1.33
N PHE A 191 13.33 17.13 -2.13
CA PHE A 191 13.63 16.94 -3.54
C PHE A 191 13.63 18.25 -4.38
N PRO A 192 12.70 19.21 -4.18
CA PRO A 192 12.76 20.52 -4.84
C PRO A 192 14.05 21.31 -4.60
N LYS A 193 14.75 21.09 -3.47
CA LYS A 193 16.04 21.75 -3.19
C LYS A 193 17.15 21.26 -4.12
N PHE A 194 17.01 20.06 -4.69
CA PHE A 194 17.97 19.41 -5.58
C PHE A 194 17.52 19.41 -7.04
N ASN A 195 16.23 19.59 -7.31
CA ASN A 195 15.67 19.54 -8.66
C ASN A 195 14.81 20.79 -8.96
N THR A 196 15.40 21.74 -9.68
CA THR A 196 14.76 23.03 -10.04
C THR A 196 13.51 22.85 -10.90
N ARG A 197 13.48 21.85 -11.78
CA ARG A 197 12.30 21.53 -12.59
C ARG A 197 11.15 21.07 -11.71
N PHE A 198 11.41 20.21 -10.74
CA PHE A 198 10.36 19.76 -9.82
C PHE A 198 9.94 20.86 -8.83
N ALA A 199 10.85 21.74 -8.42
CA ALA A 199 10.50 22.93 -7.63
C ALA A 199 9.46 23.80 -8.34
N GLN A 200 9.63 24.05 -9.65
CA GLN A 200 8.63 24.75 -10.46
C GLN A 200 7.29 23.99 -10.51
N TYR A 201 7.30 22.66 -10.56
CA TYR A 201 6.06 21.87 -10.53
C TYR A 201 5.33 22.02 -9.20
N VAL A 202 6.06 22.04 -8.09
CA VAL A 202 5.50 22.27 -6.76
C VAL A 202 4.91 23.68 -6.65
N ASP A 203 5.60 24.71 -7.14
CA ASP A 203 5.12 26.09 -7.12
C ASP A 203 3.84 26.27 -7.94
N GLU A 204 3.80 25.72 -9.16
CA GLU A 204 2.62 25.81 -10.03
C GLU A 204 1.44 25.02 -9.49
N PHE A 205 1.69 23.87 -8.83
CA PHE A 205 0.66 23.14 -8.09
C PHE A 205 0.07 23.99 -6.96
N CYS A 206 0.91 24.63 -6.14
CA CYS A 206 0.44 25.47 -5.02
C CYS A 206 -0.39 26.66 -5.51
N LYS A 207 0.06 27.34 -6.58
CA LYS A 207 -0.67 28.44 -7.21
C LYS A 207 -2.03 28.02 -7.74
N GLU A 208 -2.10 26.89 -8.44
CA GLU A 208 -3.36 26.37 -9.01
C GLU A 208 -4.34 25.92 -7.93
N ARG A 209 -3.82 25.43 -6.80
CA ARG A 209 -4.63 25.02 -5.64
C ARG A 209 -5.02 26.16 -4.71
N ASP A 210 -4.52 27.38 -4.95
CA ASP A 210 -4.69 28.52 -4.03
C ASP A 210 -4.24 28.18 -2.60
N ILE A 211 -3.10 27.48 -2.46
CA ILE A 211 -2.51 27.13 -1.16
C ILE A 211 -1.16 27.81 -0.95
N PRO A 212 -0.80 28.19 0.30
CA PRO A 212 0.42 28.96 0.57
C PRO A 212 1.72 28.24 0.20
N SER A 213 1.79 26.93 0.41
CA SER A 213 3.00 26.14 0.15
C SER A 213 2.72 24.64 0.16
N ALA A 214 3.68 23.85 -0.34
CA ALA A 214 3.64 22.40 -0.24
C ALA A 214 3.72 21.92 1.22
N LYS A 215 4.43 22.67 2.08
CA LYS A 215 4.43 22.41 3.52
C LYS A 215 3.03 22.55 4.10
N TYR A 216 2.31 23.63 3.77
CA TYR A 216 0.93 23.82 4.21
C TYR A 216 0.03 22.65 3.76
N TYR A 217 0.20 22.15 2.53
CA TYR A 217 -0.52 20.96 2.05
C TYR A 217 -0.28 19.73 2.94
N LEU A 218 0.99 19.43 3.24
CA LEU A 218 1.37 18.30 4.08
C LEU A 218 0.87 18.46 5.51
N ASP A 219 1.02 19.65 6.09
CA ASP A 219 0.55 19.96 7.44
C ASP A 219 -0.96 19.73 7.54
N LYS A 220 -1.76 20.21 6.56
CA LYS A 220 -3.21 20.02 6.57
C LYS A 220 -3.67 18.57 6.42
N ILE A 221 -2.86 17.68 5.82
CA ILE A 221 -3.22 16.27 5.74
C ILE A 221 -2.78 15.53 7.00
N PHE A 222 -1.51 15.66 7.39
CA PHE A 222 -0.95 14.88 8.48
C PHE A 222 -1.41 15.36 9.86
N LEU A 223 -1.51 16.67 10.10
CA LEU A 223 -2.02 17.17 11.39
C LEU A 223 -3.48 16.79 11.57
N THR A 224 -4.33 16.95 10.55
CA THR A 224 -5.71 16.48 10.61
C THR A 224 -5.80 14.98 10.84
N PHE A 225 -4.96 14.17 10.17
CA PHE A 225 -4.93 12.74 10.42
C PHE A 225 -4.56 12.41 11.88
N LEU A 226 -3.60 13.12 12.47
CA LEU A 226 -3.18 12.93 13.86
C LEU A 226 -4.22 13.43 14.86
N GLU A 227 -4.75 14.63 14.68
CA GLU A 227 -5.85 15.20 15.49
C GLU A 227 -7.06 14.26 15.51
N MET A 228 -7.40 13.69 14.37
CA MET A 228 -8.49 12.71 14.28
C MET A 228 -8.15 11.35 14.89
N GLY A 229 -6.86 11.05 15.10
CA GLY A 229 -6.37 9.86 15.78
C GLY A 229 -6.20 10.02 17.29
N GLU A 230 -6.16 11.25 17.82
CA GLU A 230 -6.04 11.51 19.25
C GLU A 230 -7.39 11.38 19.97
N LYS A 231 -7.50 10.29 20.75
CA LYS A 231 -8.62 9.88 21.62
C LYS A 231 -9.88 9.40 20.89
N ASP A 232 -10.69 8.64 21.62
CA ASP A 232 -12.05 8.09 21.36
C ASP A 232 -13.11 9.07 20.75
N PHE A 233 -12.71 10.18 20.12
CA PHE A 233 -13.53 11.35 19.80
C PHE A 233 -13.73 11.68 18.32
N SER A 234 -13.05 11.09 17.34
CA SER A 234 -13.40 11.43 15.96
C SER A 234 -14.57 10.56 15.50
N ASN A 235 -15.79 11.14 15.46
CA ASN A 235 -16.92 10.61 14.67
C ASN A 235 -16.61 10.64 13.15
N CYS A 236 -15.34 10.52 12.76
CA CYS A 236 -14.84 10.87 11.43
C CYS A 236 -15.32 12.25 10.97
N LYS A 237 -15.56 13.19 11.89
CA LYS A 237 -16.19 14.49 11.61
C LYS A 237 -15.41 15.63 12.23
N MET A 238 -15.30 16.72 11.48
CA MET A 238 -14.56 17.91 11.87
C MET A 238 -15.35 19.16 11.53
N ALA A 239 -15.46 20.08 12.49
CA ALA A 239 -16.00 21.41 12.28
C ALA A 239 -14.86 22.43 12.22
N ILE A 240 -14.85 23.27 11.19
CA ILE A 240 -13.85 24.33 11.01
C ILE A 240 -14.48 25.67 11.41
N GLY A 241 -13.76 26.44 12.24
CA GLY A 241 -14.22 27.77 12.66
C GLY A 241 -14.44 28.72 11.48
N GLU A 242 -15.49 29.54 11.55
CA GLU A 242 -15.96 30.40 10.43
C GLU A 242 -14.90 31.38 9.91
N ASN A 243 -13.93 31.75 10.74
CA ASN A 243 -12.84 32.66 10.39
C ASN A 243 -11.69 32.00 9.60
N LEU A 244 -11.68 30.67 9.47
CA LEU A 244 -10.59 29.91 8.84
C LEU A 244 -10.89 29.61 7.35
N LYS A 245 -11.20 30.65 6.57
CA LYS A 245 -11.62 30.51 5.16
C LYS A 245 -10.66 29.70 4.28
N ASP A 246 -9.35 29.84 4.48
CA ASP A 246 -8.34 29.09 3.71
C ASP A 246 -8.34 27.60 4.06
N THR A 247 -8.65 27.28 5.32
CA THR A 247 -8.80 25.90 5.77
C THR A 247 -10.09 25.28 5.20
N CYS A 248 -11.20 26.03 5.18
CA CYS A 248 -12.42 25.57 4.52
C CYS A 248 -12.22 25.31 3.01
N ARG A 249 -11.53 26.23 2.29
CA ARG A 249 -11.23 26.03 0.85
C ARG A 249 -10.44 24.74 0.60
N PHE A 250 -9.48 24.44 1.47
CA PHE A 250 -8.71 23.19 1.38
C PHE A 250 -9.61 21.94 1.49
N TYR A 251 -10.44 21.84 2.53
CA TYR A 251 -11.32 20.67 2.69
C TYR A 251 -12.48 20.63 1.69
N ASP A 252 -13.00 21.79 1.26
CA ASP A 252 -13.97 21.88 0.16
C ASP A 252 -13.37 21.30 -1.13
N SER A 253 -12.07 21.51 -1.39
CA SER A 253 -11.39 20.92 -2.55
C SER A 253 -11.30 19.38 -2.49
N LEU A 254 -11.46 18.79 -1.31
CA LEU A 254 -11.45 17.34 -1.07
C LEU A 254 -12.86 16.75 -0.88
N THR A 255 -13.89 17.58 -1.01
CA THR A 255 -15.28 17.19 -0.79
C THR A 255 -15.90 16.60 -2.06
N LEU A 256 -16.54 15.46 -1.89
CA LEU A 256 -17.34 14.76 -2.88
C LEU A 256 -18.71 15.41 -2.99
N ASN A 257 -19.20 15.59 -4.22
CA ASN A 257 -20.59 15.96 -4.45
C ASN A 257 -21.45 14.70 -4.68
N PRO A 258 -22.33 14.32 -3.73
CA PRO A 258 -23.11 13.10 -3.84
C PRO A 258 -24.05 13.08 -5.05
N SER A 259 -24.48 14.24 -5.55
CA SER A 259 -25.39 14.32 -6.71
C SER A 259 -24.77 13.76 -8.00
N HIS A 260 -23.45 13.66 -8.08
CA HIS A 260 -22.72 13.12 -9.24
C HIS A 260 -22.08 11.77 -8.94
N TYR A 261 -22.31 11.22 -7.74
CA TYR A 261 -21.69 9.98 -7.33
C TYR A 261 -22.12 8.82 -8.21
N LYS A 262 -21.15 8.01 -8.62
CA LYS A 262 -21.38 6.74 -9.30
C LYS A 262 -20.58 5.68 -8.58
N HIS A 263 -21.27 4.63 -8.16
CA HIS A 263 -20.64 3.47 -7.57
C HIS A 263 -19.68 2.82 -8.58
N ASP A 264 -18.47 2.51 -8.10
CA ASP A 264 -17.49 1.68 -8.78
C ASP A 264 -16.74 0.82 -7.75
N MET A 265 -16.24 -0.34 -8.19
CA MET A 265 -15.59 -1.31 -7.30
C MET A 265 -14.24 -0.84 -6.76
N ASP A 266 -13.60 0.16 -7.39
CA ASP A 266 -12.35 0.74 -6.89
C ASP A 266 -12.61 1.95 -5.96
N PHE A 267 -13.86 2.35 -5.75
CA PHE A 267 -14.25 3.54 -4.99
C PHE A 267 -13.52 4.80 -5.46
N LEU A 268 -13.30 4.95 -6.77
CA LEU A 268 -12.45 5.99 -7.36
C LEU A 268 -12.89 7.39 -6.93
N MET A 269 -14.19 7.70 -7.02
CA MET A 269 -14.69 9.03 -6.64
C MET A 269 -14.46 9.33 -5.15
N MET A 270 -14.60 8.32 -4.29
CA MET A 270 -14.32 8.46 -2.85
C MET A 270 -12.82 8.65 -2.59
N LYS A 271 -11.94 8.00 -3.34
CA LYS A 271 -10.49 8.21 -3.25
C LYS A 271 -10.06 9.59 -3.74
N GLU A 272 -10.68 10.09 -4.82
CA GLU A 272 -10.40 11.41 -5.37
C GLU A 272 -10.84 12.52 -4.42
N LYS A 273 -12.03 12.34 -3.81
CA LYS A 273 -12.69 13.26 -2.90
C LYS A 273 -13.15 12.51 -1.63
N PRO A 274 -12.28 12.35 -0.62
CA PRO A 274 -12.52 11.48 0.54
C PRO A 274 -13.47 12.05 1.59
N LEU A 275 -13.97 13.27 1.40
CA LEU A 275 -14.83 13.97 2.36
C LEU A 275 -16.24 14.15 1.81
N ILE A 276 -17.24 14.24 2.69
CA ILE A 276 -18.54 14.85 2.39
C ILE A 276 -18.76 16.06 3.29
N LYS A 277 -19.46 17.07 2.79
CA LYS A 277 -19.81 18.27 3.57
C LYS A 277 -21.23 18.13 4.09
N THR A 278 -21.39 17.99 5.40
CA THR A 278 -22.68 17.69 6.05
C THR A 278 -23.33 18.93 6.70
N GLY A 279 -22.65 20.09 6.63
CA GLY A 279 -23.15 21.38 7.12
C GLY A 279 -22.17 22.51 6.81
N PRO A 280 -22.47 23.76 7.22
CA PRO A 280 -21.56 24.88 7.08
C PRO A 280 -20.23 24.60 7.78
N ASN A 281 -19.14 24.48 7.02
CA ASN A 281 -17.80 24.16 7.52
C ASN A 281 -17.69 22.85 8.33
N ILE A 282 -18.61 21.90 8.12
CA ILE A 282 -18.57 20.58 8.74
C ILE A 282 -18.26 19.52 7.68
N TYR A 283 -17.18 18.78 7.92
CA TYR A 283 -16.64 17.78 7.01
C TYR A 283 -16.65 16.41 7.67
N ASN A 284 -17.15 15.41 6.96
CA ASN A 284 -17.14 14.02 7.37
C ASN A 284 -16.20 13.22 6.45
N PHE A 285 -15.30 12.44 7.05
CA PHE A 285 -14.23 11.69 6.43
C PHE A 285 -14.72 10.27 6.19
N MET A 286 -15.00 9.92 4.94
CA MET A 286 -15.60 8.62 4.61
C MET A 286 -14.71 7.45 5.04
N PHE A 287 -13.39 7.59 4.78
CA PHE A 287 -12.39 6.65 5.21
C PHE A 287 -11.04 7.35 5.37
N MET A 288 -10.49 7.38 6.59
CA MET A 288 -9.25 8.09 6.91
C MET A 288 -8.06 7.66 6.05
N LYS A 289 -7.99 6.39 5.62
CA LYS A 289 -6.94 5.93 4.72
C LYS A 289 -7.00 6.61 3.35
N MET A 290 -8.20 6.79 2.79
CA MET A 290 -8.37 7.51 1.51
C MET A 290 -8.01 9.00 1.63
N PHE A 291 -8.28 9.61 2.78
CA PHE A 291 -7.81 10.96 3.08
C PHE A 291 -6.29 11.02 3.14
N LEU A 292 -5.66 10.10 3.87
CA LEU A 292 -4.21 10.02 3.98
C LEU A 292 -3.53 9.75 2.63
N ASP A 293 -4.17 8.98 1.73
CA ASP A 293 -3.68 8.71 0.38
C ASP A 293 -3.57 9.98 -0.49
N LYS A 294 -4.27 11.07 -0.12
CA LYS A 294 -4.08 12.37 -0.75
C LYS A 294 -2.67 12.93 -0.53
N ALA A 295 -1.93 12.49 0.50
CA ALA A 295 -0.56 12.94 0.70
C ALA A 295 0.42 12.46 -0.39
N TYR A 296 0.12 11.35 -1.09
CA TYR A 296 1.04 10.80 -2.10
C TYR A 296 0.33 10.34 -3.37
N THR A 297 -0.36 9.19 -3.38
CA THR A 297 -0.96 8.65 -4.60
C THR A 297 -1.99 9.62 -5.19
N GLY A 298 -2.86 10.19 -4.35
CA GLY A 298 -3.82 11.22 -4.75
C GLY A 298 -3.14 12.54 -5.15
N LEU A 299 -2.04 12.91 -4.47
CA LEU A 299 -1.25 14.11 -4.79
C LEU A 299 -0.71 14.06 -6.23
N LEU A 300 -0.21 12.91 -6.71
CA LEU A 300 0.36 12.84 -8.06
C LEU A 300 -0.67 13.12 -9.17
N PHE A 301 -1.91 12.65 -8.99
CA PHE A 301 -3.03 12.98 -9.88
C PHE A 301 -3.41 14.45 -9.76
N ASP A 302 -3.52 14.94 -8.52
CA ASP A 302 -3.83 16.34 -8.21
C ASP A 302 -2.80 17.32 -8.81
N MET A 303 -1.51 16.99 -8.74
CA MET A 303 -0.41 17.73 -9.35
C MET A 303 -0.48 17.66 -10.86
N LYS A 304 -0.74 16.47 -11.44
CA LYS A 304 -0.90 16.33 -12.89
C LYS A 304 -2.01 17.25 -13.40
N ASP A 305 -3.19 17.23 -12.78
CA ASP A 305 -4.32 18.06 -13.20
C ASP A 305 -3.98 19.54 -13.11
N ALA A 306 -3.35 19.96 -11.99
CA ALA A 306 -2.94 21.33 -11.80
C ALA A 306 -1.94 21.80 -12.87
N LEU A 307 -0.89 21.02 -13.10
CA LEU A 307 0.17 21.35 -14.06
C LEU A 307 -0.32 21.36 -15.51
N VAL A 308 -1.26 20.47 -15.86
CA VAL A 308 -1.92 20.49 -17.17
C VAL A 308 -2.75 21.77 -17.34
N LYS A 309 -3.50 22.17 -16.32
CA LYS A 309 -4.32 23.40 -16.34
C LYS A 309 -3.47 24.66 -16.43
N ARG A 310 -2.31 24.66 -15.79
CA ARG A 310 -1.30 25.74 -15.85
C ARG A 310 -0.47 25.74 -17.14
N GLY A 311 -0.65 24.75 -18.03
CA GLY A 311 0.09 24.64 -19.29
C GLY A 311 1.55 24.18 -19.14
N VAL A 312 1.92 23.62 -17.98
CA VAL A 312 3.28 23.15 -17.65
C VAL A 312 3.50 21.72 -18.13
N LEU A 313 2.46 20.89 -18.08
CA LEU A 313 2.47 19.52 -18.58
C LEU A 313 1.54 19.35 -19.77
N ASP A 314 1.90 18.41 -20.65
CA ASP A 314 1.07 18.02 -21.79
C ASP A 314 -0.27 17.43 -21.33
N ARG A 315 -1.35 17.75 -22.05
CA ARG A 315 -2.71 17.28 -21.70
C ARG A 315 -2.88 15.78 -21.79
N THR A 316 -2.20 15.12 -22.73
CA THR A 316 -2.37 13.71 -23.04
C THR A 316 -1.33 12.83 -22.34
N MET A 317 -0.08 13.29 -22.31
CA MET A 317 1.07 12.57 -21.78
C MET A 317 1.53 13.08 -20.42
N GLY A 318 0.88 14.11 -19.86
CA GLY A 318 1.30 14.76 -18.62
C GLY A 318 1.51 13.81 -17.45
N TYR A 319 0.58 12.87 -17.24
CA TYR A 319 0.72 11.89 -16.15
C TYR A 319 1.86 10.90 -16.39
N ALA A 320 1.93 10.35 -17.60
CA ALA A 320 2.98 9.39 -17.98
C ALA A 320 4.37 10.03 -17.88
N ASN A 321 4.51 11.28 -18.34
CA ASN A 321 5.75 12.04 -18.28
C ASN A 321 6.14 12.39 -16.83
N LEU A 322 5.18 12.84 -16.01
CA LEU A 322 5.42 13.14 -14.60
C LEU A 322 5.84 11.88 -13.84
N ARG A 323 5.15 10.75 -14.04
CA ARG A 323 5.49 9.48 -13.39
C ARG A 323 6.83 8.93 -13.85
N SER A 324 7.15 9.00 -15.14
CA SER A 324 8.46 8.58 -15.65
C SER A 324 9.58 9.43 -15.05
N PHE A 325 9.39 10.75 -15.03
CA PHE A 325 10.34 11.69 -14.43
C PHE A 325 10.55 11.42 -12.94
N LEU A 326 9.47 11.26 -12.17
CA LEU A 326 9.55 10.97 -10.74
C LEU A 326 10.13 9.59 -10.46
N GLY A 327 9.86 8.59 -11.29
CA GLY A 327 10.45 7.26 -11.14
C GLY A 327 11.97 7.28 -11.23
N GLU A 328 12.52 8.02 -12.20
CA GLU A 328 13.97 8.15 -12.41
C GLU A 328 14.61 9.13 -11.42
N GLU A 329 14.13 10.37 -11.36
CA GLU A 329 14.82 11.43 -10.63
C GLU A 329 14.55 11.40 -9.12
N PHE A 330 13.31 11.09 -8.72
CA PHE A 330 12.94 11.06 -7.31
C PHE A 330 13.09 9.66 -6.71
N SER A 331 12.40 8.67 -7.26
CA SER A 331 12.31 7.34 -6.65
C SER A 331 13.66 6.61 -6.69
N GLU A 332 14.35 6.61 -7.83
CA GLU A 332 15.66 5.98 -7.97
C GLU A 332 16.80 6.87 -7.48
N ARG A 333 17.10 7.98 -8.19
CA ARG A 333 18.32 8.76 -7.96
C ARG A 333 18.36 9.50 -6.62
N PHE A 334 17.21 9.91 -6.11
CA PHE A 334 17.15 10.65 -4.85
C PHE A 334 16.84 9.74 -3.65
N LEU A 335 15.69 9.08 -3.65
CA LEU A 335 15.19 8.32 -2.50
C LEU A 335 15.94 6.99 -2.33
N PHE A 336 15.98 6.15 -3.37
CA PHE A 336 16.62 4.83 -3.29
C PHE A 336 18.12 4.95 -3.04
N TYR A 337 18.86 5.78 -3.79
CA TYR A 337 20.30 5.93 -3.57
C TYR A 337 20.63 6.47 -2.16
N SER A 338 19.85 7.43 -1.66
CA SER A 338 20.00 7.95 -0.29
C SER A 338 19.77 6.86 0.76
N LEU A 339 18.73 6.04 0.57
CA LEU A 339 18.42 4.94 1.46
C LEU A 339 19.52 3.88 1.45
N MET A 340 20.03 3.50 0.28
CA MET A 340 21.11 2.50 0.17
C MET A 340 22.37 2.92 0.91
N LYS A 341 22.77 4.21 0.79
CA LYS A 341 23.90 4.77 1.53
C LYS A 341 23.69 4.78 3.05
N LYS A 342 22.44 4.87 3.51
CA LYS A 342 22.11 4.81 4.94
C LYS A 342 22.07 3.38 5.47
N CYS A 343 21.61 2.42 4.65
CA CYS A 343 21.56 1.01 5.01
C CYS A 343 22.95 0.36 5.07
N PHE A 344 23.82 0.66 4.09
CA PHE A 344 25.09 -0.04 3.91
C PHE A 344 26.27 0.92 4.08
N GLY A 345 27.05 0.71 5.16
CA GLY A 345 28.17 1.56 5.55
C GLY A 345 29.48 1.28 4.80
N LEU A 346 30.59 1.81 5.34
CA LEU A 346 31.93 1.78 4.73
C LEU A 346 32.51 0.37 4.49
N ASN A 347 31.94 -0.67 5.12
CA ASN A 347 32.34 -2.06 4.93
C ASN A 347 31.88 -2.67 3.60
N TYR A 348 31.12 -1.90 2.81
CA TYR A 348 30.65 -2.28 1.49
C TYR A 348 31.31 -1.43 0.41
N VAL A 349 31.62 -2.05 -0.72
CA VAL A 349 31.91 -1.33 -1.96
C VAL A 349 30.57 -1.09 -2.65
N SER A 350 30.25 0.16 -2.96
CA SER A 350 28.97 0.51 -3.56
C SER A 350 29.14 1.52 -4.67
N TYR A 351 28.37 1.37 -5.75
CA TYR A 351 28.28 2.34 -6.83
C TYR A 351 26.83 2.52 -7.23
N SER A 352 26.40 3.78 -7.40
CA SER A 352 25.11 4.06 -8.01
C SER A 352 25.12 3.78 -9.52
N GLY A 353 23.94 3.60 -10.11
CA GLY A 353 23.80 3.48 -11.56
C GLY A 353 24.43 4.66 -12.29
N GLU A 354 24.23 5.90 -11.80
CA GLU A 354 24.88 7.09 -12.38
C GLU A 354 26.41 7.06 -12.34
N GLU A 355 27.01 6.55 -11.25
CA GLU A 355 28.47 6.43 -11.13
C GLU A 355 29.02 5.40 -12.13
N LEU A 356 28.33 4.26 -12.25
CA LEU A 356 28.69 3.21 -13.20
C LEU A 356 28.48 3.66 -14.65
N GLU A 357 27.40 4.36 -14.96
CA GLU A 357 27.13 4.84 -16.31
C GLU A 357 28.16 5.88 -16.77
N LYS A 358 28.62 6.75 -15.87
CA LYS A 358 29.73 7.69 -16.15
C LYS A 358 31.04 6.96 -16.46
N ALA A 359 31.28 5.81 -15.83
CA ALA A 359 32.50 5.04 -16.00
C ALA A 359 32.46 4.11 -17.22
N LEU A 360 31.32 3.45 -17.48
CA LEU A 360 31.21 2.31 -18.40
C LEU A 360 30.13 2.47 -19.49
N GLY A 361 29.39 3.58 -19.48
CA GLY A 361 28.29 3.84 -20.40
C GLY A 361 26.97 3.19 -19.99
N LYS A 362 25.98 3.20 -20.90
CA LYS A 362 24.59 2.86 -20.58
C LYS A 362 24.34 1.40 -20.21
N GLY A 363 23.23 1.19 -19.50
CA GLY A 363 22.68 -0.13 -19.19
C GLY A 363 23.35 -0.79 -18.00
N MET A 364 23.81 0.02 -17.05
CA MET A 364 24.32 -0.41 -15.75
C MET A 364 23.14 -0.74 -14.82
N PRO A 365 23.36 -1.51 -13.74
CA PRO A 365 22.33 -1.66 -12.71
C PRO A 365 22.07 -0.33 -12.02
N ASP A 366 20.87 -0.18 -11.47
CA ASP A 366 20.50 1.03 -10.73
C ASP A 366 21.34 1.18 -9.45
N TYR A 367 21.77 0.06 -8.85
CA TYR A 367 22.75 0.07 -7.78
C TYR A 367 23.58 -1.21 -7.75
N TYR A 368 24.88 -1.07 -7.48
CA TYR A 368 25.82 -2.16 -7.24
C TYR A 368 26.30 -2.10 -5.80
N LEU A 369 26.32 -3.24 -5.14
CA LEU A 369 26.83 -3.37 -3.77
C LEU A 369 27.66 -4.65 -3.65
N ARG A 370 28.83 -4.59 -3.04
CA ARG A 370 29.66 -5.77 -2.77
C ARG A 370 30.14 -5.79 -1.33
N HIS A 371 30.06 -6.98 -0.73
CA HIS A 371 30.75 -7.32 0.49
C HIS A 371 31.53 -8.62 0.30
N ARG A 372 32.86 -8.55 0.33
CA ARG A 372 33.76 -9.68 0.04
C ARG A 372 33.47 -10.27 -1.36
N ASN A 373 33.11 -11.55 -1.45
CA ASN A 373 32.74 -12.24 -2.69
C ASN A 373 31.22 -12.29 -2.94
N ARG A 374 30.44 -11.47 -2.23
CA ARG A 374 28.98 -11.37 -2.37
C ARG A 374 28.64 -10.05 -3.06
N ILE A 375 28.01 -10.13 -4.22
CA ILE A 375 27.62 -8.97 -5.04
C ILE A 375 26.10 -8.92 -5.11
N PHE A 376 25.54 -7.76 -4.84
CA PHE A 376 24.13 -7.48 -5.04
C PHE A 376 23.98 -6.54 -6.23
N VAL A 377 23.06 -6.91 -7.12
CA VAL A 377 22.71 -6.13 -8.30
C VAL A 377 21.25 -5.72 -8.13
N PHE A 378 21.02 -4.41 -8.01
CA PHE A 378 19.69 -3.87 -7.77
C PHE A 378 19.07 -3.29 -9.03
N GLU A 379 17.77 -3.50 -9.16
CA GLU A 379 16.90 -2.80 -10.10
C GLU A 379 15.75 -2.15 -9.31
N CYS A 380 15.62 -0.84 -9.43
CA CYS A 380 14.62 0.01 -8.79
C CYS A 380 13.44 0.23 -9.74
N LYS A 381 12.23 -0.12 -9.30
CA LYS A 381 11.00 -0.03 -10.10
C LYS A 381 9.87 0.66 -9.35
N ASP A 382 9.67 1.94 -9.65
CA ASP A 382 8.47 2.69 -9.24
C ASP A 382 7.36 2.57 -10.30
N VAL A 383 6.77 1.39 -10.39
CA VAL A 383 5.67 1.07 -11.32
C VAL A 383 4.40 0.74 -10.55
N GLN A 384 3.25 1.12 -11.11
CA GLN A 384 1.94 0.82 -10.53
C GLN A 384 1.14 -0.13 -11.40
N MET A 385 0.32 -0.99 -10.81
CA MET A 385 -0.64 -1.84 -11.53
C MET A 385 -2.00 -1.15 -11.66
N ALA A 386 -2.54 -1.11 -12.90
CA ALA A 386 -3.81 -0.44 -13.17
C ALA A 386 -4.98 -1.14 -12.44
N ALA A 387 -5.88 -0.36 -11.84
CA ALA A 387 -7.03 -0.88 -11.09
C ALA A 387 -7.85 -1.91 -11.88
N LYS A 388 -8.15 -1.64 -13.15
CA LYS A 388 -8.87 -2.59 -14.04
C LYS A 388 -8.20 -3.96 -14.14
N LYS A 389 -6.86 -4.02 -14.06
CA LYS A 389 -6.10 -5.29 -14.07
C LYS A 389 -6.18 -5.96 -12.69
N LYS A 390 -5.97 -5.20 -11.61
CA LYS A 390 -6.06 -5.69 -10.21
C LYS A 390 -7.42 -6.29 -9.89
N LEU A 391 -8.49 -5.59 -10.28
CA LEU A 391 -9.88 -5.95 -10.00
C LEU A 391 -10.47 -6.96 -10.98
N SER A 392 -9.70 -7.42 -11.97
CA SER A 392 -10.22 -8.34 -13.00
C SER A 392 -10.59 -9.72 -12.46
N GLY A 393 -9.98 -10.15 -11.35
CA GLY A 393 -10.11 -11.52 -10.84
C GLY A 393 -9.49 -12.60 -11.74
N ASP A 394 -8.87 -12.21 -12.86
CA ASP A 394 -8.31 -13.13 -13.85
C ASP A 394 -6.80 -13.25 -13.68
N TYR A 395 -6.34 -14.46 -13.35
CA TYR A 395 -4.93 -14.75 -13.11
C TYR A 395 -4.05 -14.38 -14.30
N GLU A 396 -4.42 -14.78 -15.52
CA GLU A 396 -3.60 -14.53 -16.72
C GLU A 396 -3.49 -13.05 -17.05
N THR A 397 -4.57 -12.29 -16.88
CA THR A 397 -4.57 -10.83 -17.02
C THR A 397 -3.64 -10.16 -16.02
N ILE A 398 -3.63 -10.61 -14.76
CA ILE A 398 -2.77 -10.09 -13.70
C ILE A 398 -1.31 -10.48 -13.96
N LYS A 399 -1.02 -11.76 -14.22
CA LYS A 399 0.31 -12.28 -14.55
C LYS A 399 0.92 -11.53 -15.71
N LYS A 400 0.17 -11.33 -16.80
CA LYS A 400 0.62 -10.53 -17.94
C LYS A 400 0.95 -9.10 -17.54
N ALA A 401 0.14 -8.45 -16.71
CA ALA A 401 0.39 -7.10 -16.25
C ALA A 401 1.65 -6.98 -15.36
N ILE A 402 1.96 -8.01 -14.56
CA ILE A 402 3.22 -8.11 -13.80
C ILE A 402 4.40 -8.28 -14.78
N PHE A 403 4.28 -9.18 -15.75
CA PHE A 403 5.36 -9.50 -16.70
C PHE A 403 5.70 -8.30 -17.60
N GLU A 404 4.68 -7.54 -18.03
CA GLU A 404 4.87 -6.30 -18.81
C GLU A 404 5.71 -5.25 -18.06
N LYS A 405 5.71 -5.29 -16.72
CA LYS A 405 6.43 -4.33 -15.86
C LYS A 405 7.79 -4.83 -15.42
N TYR A 406 7.95 -6.14 -15.24
CA TYR A 406 9.11 -6.73 -14.58
C TYR A 406 9.86 -7.77 -15.39
N VAL A 407 9.44 -8.10 -16.61
CA VAL A 407 10.12 -9.08 -17.48
C VAL A 407 10.47 -8.44 -18.82
N ALA A 408 9.47 -8.02 -19.59
CA ALA A 408 9.66 -7.32 -20.85
C ALA A 408 8.43 -6.48 -21.17
N ASN A 409 8.62 -5.29 -21.72
CA ASN A 409 7.50 -4.46 -22.15
C ASN A 409 6.85 -5.01 -23.44
N SER A 410 5.75 -4.40 -23.87
CA SER A 410 5.03 -4.78 -25.09
C SER A 410 5.86 -4.69 -26.40
N LYS A 411 7.02 -4.02 -26.37
CA LYS A 411 7.97 -3.94 -27.49
C LYS A 411 9.09 -4.99 -27.39
N GLY A 412 9.04 -5.88 -26.41
CA GLY A 412 10.07 -6.89 -26.16
C GLY A 412 11.33 -6.36 -25.47
N HIS A 413 11.35 -5.10 -25.02
CA HIS A 413 12.49 -4.58 -24.27
C HIS A 413 12.47 -5.12 -22.84
N ALA A 414 13.60 -5.67 -22.41
CA ALA A 414 13.78 -6.20 -21.07
C ALA A 414 13.40 -5.18 -19.99
N LYS A 415 12.75 -5.68 -18.93
CA LYS A 415 12.34 -4.94 -17.74
C LYS A 415 12.65 -5.75 -16.49
N GLY A 416 12.86 -5.12 -15.35
CA GLY A 416 12.94 -5.79 -14.04
C GLY A 416 13.94 -6.95 -14.03
N VAL A 417 13.46 -8.18 -13.87
CA VAL A 417 14.30 -9.39 -13.88
C VAL A 417 15.03 -9.60 -15.19
N GLY A 418 14.47 -9.16 -16.33
CA GLY A 418 15.14 -9.20 -17.62
C GLY A 418 16.33 -8.24 -17.68
N GLN A 419 16.24 -7.05 -17.08
CA GLN A 419 17.35 -6.10 -16.98
C GLN A 419 18.43 -6.65 -16.04
N LEU A 420 18.03 -7.19 -14.88
CA LEU A 420 18.97 -7.83 -13.95
C LEU A 420 19.75 -8.97 -14.62
N ALA A 421 19.08 -9.84 -15.37
CA ALA A 421 19.75 -10.92 -16.09
C ALA A 421 20.74 -10.40 -17.13
N ASN A 422 20.38 -9.36 -17.89
CA ASN A 422 21.30 -8.71 -18.83
C ASN A 422 22.51 -8.11 -18.12
N VAL A 423 22.31 -7.43 -16.99
CA VAL A 423 23.40 -6.84 -16.21
C VAL A 423 24.37 -7.91 -15.71
N ILE A 424 23.85 -8.99 -15.12
CA ILE A 424 24.66 -10.07 -14.55
C ILE A 424 25.55 -10.71 -15.63
N VAL A 425 25.00 -10.93 -16.82
CA VAL A 425 25.70 -11.63 -17.91
C VAL A 425 26.64 -10.69 -18.68
N GLU A 426 26.18 -9.48 -19.00
CA GLU A 426 26.84 -8.62 -19.99
C GLU A 426 27.65 -7.47 -19.37
N LYS A 427 27.31 -7.05 -18.15
CA LYS A 427 27.85 -5.81 -17.56
C LYS A 427 28.70 -6.05 -16.31
N LEU A 428 28.31 -7.01 -15.49
CA LEU A 428 29.03 -7.36 -14.27
C LEU A 428 30.53 -7.67 -14.50
N PRO A 429 30.94 -8.40 -15.56
CA PRO A 429 32.36 -8.60 -15.85
C PRO A 429 33.14 -7.30 -16.06
N SER A 430 32.56 -6.33 -16.76
CA SER A 430 33.19 -5.02 -16.99
C SER A 430 33.25 -4.19 -15.71
N ILE A 431 32.19 -4.22 -14.87
CA ILE A 431 32.19 -3.57 -13.56
C ILE A 431 33.36 -4.06 -12.70
N LEU A 432 33.55 -5.39 -12.61
CA LEU A 432 34.61 -5.98 -11.80
C LEU A 432 36.01 -5.68 -12.34
N ARG A 433 36.17 -5.66 -13.67
CA ARG A 433 37.46 -5.41 -14.31
C ARG A 433 37.88 -3.94 -14.26
N GLU A 434 36.94 -3.03 -14.43
CA GLU A 434 37.25 -1.62 -14.72
C GLU A 434 36.96 -0.68 -13.54
N VAL A 435 35.98 -1.01 -12.71
CA VAL A 435 35.55 -0.17 -11.58
C VAL A 435 35.91 -0.83 -10.24
N ASP A 436 35.38 -2.02 -9.96
CA ASP A 436 35.59 -2.74 -8.69
C ASP A 436 36.77 -3.71 -8.77
N LYS A 437 37.97 -3.15 -9.02
CA LYS A 437 39.22 -3.90 -9.20
C LYS A 437 39.68 -4.67 -7.95
N SER A 438 39.03 -4.46 -6.81
CA SER A 438 39.31 -5.11 -5.54
C SER A 438 38.42 -6.35 -5.30
N ALA A 439 37.59 -6.72 -6.27
CA ALA A 439 36.82 -7.95 -6.22
C ALA A 439 37.75 -9.18 -6.17
N PRO A 440 37.43 -10.19 -5.35
CA PRO A 440 38.29 -11.37 -5.18
C PRO A 440 38.26 -12.27 -6.43
N ASN A 441 39.39 -12.92 -6.71
CA ASN A 441 39.51 -13.98 -7.73
C ASN A 441 38.98 -15.32 -7.19
N SER A 442 37.77 -15.33 -6.64
CA SER A 442 37.08 -16.51 -6.13
C SER A 442 35.70 -16.63 -6.78
N VAL A 443 34.98 -17.73 -6.54
CA VAL A 443 33.55 -17.80 -6.89
C VAL A 443 32.82 -16.61 -6.27
N ILE A 444 32.05 -15.92 -7.10
CA ILE A 444 31.26 -14.75 -6.76
C ILE A 444 29.80 -15.19 -6.59
N PHE A 445 29.23 -14.90 -5.44
CA PHE A 445 27.79 -15.08 -5.20
C PHE A 445 27.06 -13.81 -5.64
N VAL A 446 26.18 -13.92 -6.62
CA VAL A 446 25.43 -12.80 -7.19
C VAL A 446 23.99 -12.85 -6.70
N TYR A 447 23.55 -11.77 -6.05
CA TYR A 447 22.23 -11.60 -5.44
C TYR A 447 21.42 -10.56 -6.22
N PRO A 448 20.54 -10.99 -7.14
CA PRO A 448 19.65 -10.07 -7.85
C PRO A 448 18.52 -9.58 -6.94
N VAL A 449 18.31 -8.27 -6.88
CA VAL A 449 17.29 -7.66 -6.01
C VAL A 449 16.45 -6.65 -6.78
N ILE A 450 15.12 -6.81 -6.74
CA ILE A 450 14.18 -5.79 -7.22
C ILE A 450 13.71 -4.97 -6.03
N VAL A 451 13.83 -3.64 -6.15
CA VAL A 451 13.22 -2.70 -5.21
C VAL A 451 11.97 -2.10 -5.83
N TYR A 452 10.84 -2.15 -5.14
CA TYR A 452 9.56 -1.66 -5.66
C TYR A 452 8.82 -0.75 -4.67
N PHE A 453 7.80 -0.04 -5.17
CA PHE A 453 7.11 1.02 -4.43
C PHE A 453 5.61 0.78 -4.21
N ASP A 454 4.96 -0.01 -5.07
CA ASP A 454 3.51 -0.26 -5.01
C ASP A 454 3.24 -1.50 -4.14
N ASP A 455 2.41 -1.33 -3.10
CA ASP A 455 2.03 -2.36 -2.13
C ASP A 455 1.25 -3.53 -2.74
N CYS A 456 0.73 -3.40 -3.97
CA CYS A 456 0.10 -4.52 -4.67
C CYS A 456 1.09 -5.66 -4.99
N PHE A 457 2.40 -5.41 -4.97
CA PHE A 457 3.41 -6.46 -5.14
C PHE A 457 3.84 -7.11 -3.82
N ASP A 458 3.27 -6.69 -2.68
CA ASP A 458 3.51 -7.30 -1.37
C ASP A 458 2.74 -8.63 -1.18
N VAL A 459 1.79 -8.95 -2.06
CA VAL A 459 0.95 -10.17 -1.97
C VAL A 459 1.74 -11.44 -2.33
N GLU A 460 1.22 -12.60 -1.93
CA GLU A 460 1.73 -13.92 -2.34
C GLU A 460 1.59 -14.10 -3.87
N GLY A 461 2.68 -14.41 -4.58
CA GLY A 461 2.67 -14.68 -6.03
C GLY A 461 3.69 -13.90 -6.86
N PRO A 462 3.71 -12.56 -6.88
CA PRO A 462 4.61 -11.77 -7.72
C PRO A 462 6.10 -12.18 -7.63
N ASN A 463 6.65 -12.34 -6.42
CA ASN A 463 8.05 -12.79 -6.26
C ASN A 463 8.24 -14.21 -6.79
N TYR A 464 7.28 -15.12 -6.57
CA TYR A 464 7.35 -16.51 -7.06
C TYR A 464 7.39 -16.55 -8.59
N LEU A 465 6.45 -15.86 -9.24
CA LEU A 465 6.33 -15.81 -10.69
C LEU A 465 7.57 -15.18 -11.34
N LEU A 466 8.07 -14.09 -10.77
CA LEU A 466 9.24 -13.40 -11.28
C LEU A 466 10.54 -14.17 -11.05
N ASN A 467 10.66 -14.91 -9.94
CA ASN A 467 11.81 -15.77 -9.74
C ASN A 467 11.84 -16.95 -10.73
N LYS A 468 10.70 -17.59 -10.96
CA LYS A 468 10.57 -18.67 -11.96
C LYS A 468 11.00 -18.19 -13.34
N GLU A 469 10.54 -17.01 -13.74
CA GLU A 469 10.89 -16.41 -15.04
C GLU A 469 12.35 -15.95 -15.10
N PHE A 470 12.89 -15.39 -14.01
CA PHE A 470 14.30 -15.02 -13.92
C PHE A 470 15.22 -16.24 -14.08
N GLN A 471 14.93 -17.34 -13.38
CA GLN A 471 15.71 -18.57 -13.48
C GLN A 471 15.69 -19.14 -14.90
N ARG A 472 14.54 -19.08 -15.59
CA ARG A 472 14.44 -19.42 -17.01
C ARG A 472 15.40 -18.57 -17.85
N ILE A 473 15.35 -17.24 -17.71
CA ILE A 473 16.21 -16.31 -18.48
C ILE A 473 17.70 -16.55 -18.21
N ILE A 474 18.09 -16.73 -16.95
CA ILE A 474 19.48 -16.98 -16.55
C ILE A 474 20.00 -18.30 -17.13
N SER A 475 19.18 -19.36 -17.10
CA SER A 475 19.55 -20.66 -17.67
C SER A 475 19.81 -20.60 -19.19
N GLU A 476 19.06 -19.76 -19.90
CA GLU A 476 19.20 -19.56 -21.35
C GLU A 476 20.45 -18.73 -21.70
N LYS A 477 20.82 -17.76 -20.86
CA LYS A 477 21.94 -16.84 -21.10
C LYS A 477 23.34 -17.40 -20.79
N ARG A 478 23.45 -18.59 -20.19
CA ARG A 478 24.73 -19.28 -19.86
C ARG A 478 25.73 -18.38 -19.12
N VAL A 479 25.41 -18.07 -17.87
CA VAL A 479 26.30 -17.32 -16.96
C VAL A 479 27.67 -18.00 -16.82
N THR A 480 28.74 -17.21 -16.65
CA THR A 480 30.09 -17.75 -16.37
C THR A 480 30.10 -18.67 -15.15
N ALA A 481 30.92 -19.71 -15.18
CA ALA A 481 31.10 -20.66 -14.07
C ALA A 481 31.66 -20.01 -12.80
N ASP A 482 32.23 -18.81 -12.90
CA ASP A 482 32.74 -18.05 -11.77
C ASP A 482 31.62 -17.43 -10.91
N TYR A 483 30.38 -17.39 -11.42
CA TYR A 483 29.25 -16.77 -10.75
C TYR A 483 28.24 -17.82 -10.28
N GLU A 484 27.90 -17.76 -8.99
CA GLU A 484 26.75 -18.45 -8.44
C GLU A 484 25.61 -17.45 -8.27
N VAL A 485 24.68 -17.44 -9.23
CA VAL A 485 23.54 -16.53 -9.23
C VAL A 485 22.43 -17.09 -8.35
N LYS A 486 22.07 -16.35 -7.31
CA LYS A 486 20.98 -16.69 -6.39
C LYS A 486 19.62 -16.33 -6.99
N ASP A 487 18.57 -16.84 -6.36
CA ASP A 487 17.19 -16.42 -6.65
C ASP A 487 17.01 -14.91 -6.56
N VAL A 488 16.19 -14.37 -7.46
CA VAL A 488 15.79 -12.97 -7.40
C VAL A 488 14.76 -12.77 -6.29
N VAL A 489 15.00 -11.77 -5.46
CA VAL A 489 14.10 -11.35 -4.41
C VAL A 489 13.54 -9.97 -4.70
N MET A 490 12.34 -9.70 -4.19
CA MET A 490 11.69 -8.40 -4.28
C MET A 490 11.54 -7.80 -2.88
N VAL A 491 11.90 -6.52 -2.73
CA VAL A 491 11.74 -5.79 -1.47
C VAL A 491 11.07 -4.44 -1.71
N ASN A 492 10.04 -4.15 -0.91
CA ASN A 492 9.38 -2.86 -0.94
C ASN A 492 10.28 -1.78 -0.32
N ILE A 493 10.41 -0.62 -0.96
CA ILE A 493 11.23 0.50 -0.48
C ILE A 493 10.84 0.93 0.94
N GLU A 494 9.56 0.90 1.29
CA GLU A 494 9.07 1.31 2.60
C GLU A 494 9.47 0.29 3.68
N GLN A 495 9.57 -0.99 3.32
CA GLN A 495 10.13 -2.00 4.23
C GLN A 495 11.63 -1.79 4.43
N LEU A 496 12.40 -1.44 3.39
CA LEU A 496 13.81 -1.07 3.55
C LEU A 496 13.98 0.17 4.45
N MET A 497 13.18 1.23 4.24
CA MET A 497 13.18 2.42 5.11
C MET A 497 12.90 2.05 6.57
N ARG A 498 11.95 1.13 6.79
CA ARG A 498 11.55 0.67 8.11
C ARG A 498 12.69 -0.02 8.88
N ILE A 499 13.51 -0.82 8.18
CA ILE A 499 14.58 -1.62 8.79
C ILE A 499 15.99 -1.06 8.56
N GLU A 500 16.10 0.13 7.94
CA GLU A 500 17.36 0.82 7.60
C GLU A 500 18.39 0.75 8.73
N LYS A 501 17.99 1.13 9.96
CA LYS A 501 18.88 1.17 11.13
C LYS A 501 19.46 -0.20 11.53
N PHE A 502 18.78 -1.30 11.18
CA PHE A 502 19.26 -2.64 11.49
C PHE A 502 20.33 -3.10 10.51
N PHE A 503 20.22 -2.71 9.23
CA PHE A 503 21.31 -2.87 8.29
C PHE A 503 22.50 -1.98 8.64
N ALA A 504 22.24 -0.71 8.95
CA ALA A 504 23.28 0.25 9.29
C ALA A 504 24.09 -0.15 10.54
N ALA A 505 23.43 -0.81 11.49
CA ALA A 505 24.05 -1.33 12.71
C ALA A 505 24.55 -2.77 12.59
N GLU A 506 24.57 -3.34 11.37
CA GLU A 506 25.00 -4.72 11.07
C GLU A 506 24.25 -5.79 11.90
N LYS A 507 23.02 -5.49 12.34
CA LYS A 507 22.12 -6.44 13.00
C LYS A 507 21.40 -7.35 12.02
N LEU A 508 21.29 -6.91 10.76
CA LEU A 508 20.80 -7.69 9.64
C LEU A 508 21.88 -7.76 8.57
N ASP A 509 22.11 -8.95 8.01
CA ASP A 509 22.98 -9.18 6.85
C ASP A 509 22.13 -9.60 5.65
N LEU A 510 22.19 -8.85 4.56
CA LEU A 510 21.29 -9.06 3.42
C LEU A 510 21.54 -10.42 2.72
N ALA A 511 22.80 -10.85 2.63
CA ALA A 511 23.11 -12.15 2.03
C ALA A 511 22.59 -13.31 2.89
N TYR A 512 22.79 -13.23 4.21
CA TYR A 512 22.21 -14.20 5.15
C TYR A 512 20.69 -14.26 5.02
N LEU A 513 20.01 -13.11 5.00
CA LEU A 513 18.56 -13.03 4.86
C LEU A 513 18.07 -13.67 3.55
N ILE A 514 18.73 -13.40 2.41
CA ILE A 514 18.34 -13.99 1.12
C ILE A 514 18.59 -15.49 1.12
N ASN A 515 19.75 -15.96 1.58
CA ASN A 515 20.04 -17.41 1.61
C ASN A 515 19.08 -18.15 2.54
N SER A 516 18.82 -17.61 3.74
CA SER A 516 17.88 -18.20 4.69
C SER A 516 16.44 -18.19 4.17
N TYR A 517 16.04 -17.17 3.40
CA TYR A 517 14.76 -17.16 2.70
C TYR A 517 14.68 -18.24 1.60
N ILE A 518 15.76 -18.44 0.83
CA ILE A 518 15.80 -19.50 -0.19
C ILE A 518 15.62 -20.87 0.47
N GLU A 519 16.33 -21.13 1.57
CA GLU A 519 16.17 -22.36 2.37
C GLU A 519 14.72 -22.51 2.88
N TYR A 520 14.15 -21.45 3.46
CA TYR A 520 12.77 -21.44 3.96
C TYR A 520 11.75 -21.81 2.88
N LYS A 521 11.92 -21.32 1.65
CA LYS A 521 11.03 -21.66 0.52
C LYS A 521 11.05 -23.14 0.16
N GLU A 522 12.15 -23.83 0.39
CA GLU A 522 12.32 -25.25 0.07
C GLU A 522 11.73 -26.18 1.14
N GLU A 523 11.49 -25.67 2.36
CA GLU A 523 10.99 -26.48 3.47
C GLU A 523 9.55 -26.98 3.25
N PHE A 524 8.68 -26.15 2.68
CA PHE A 524 7.26 -26.47 2.48
C PHE A 524 6.73 -25.90 1.17
N GLU A 525 5.75 -26.61 0.57
CA GLU A 525 5.17 -26.26 -0.73
C GLU A 525 4.70 -24.80 -0.79
N LEU A 526 3.93 -24.34 0.20
CA LEU A 526 3.41 -22.97 0.23
C LEU A 526 4.43 -21.91 0.64
N ASN A 527 5.57 -22.28 1.25
CA ASN A 527 6.61 -21.31 1.54
C ASN A 527 7.18 -20.69 0.26
N GLN A 528 7.16 -21.41 -0.86
CA GLN A 528 7.62 -20.93 -2.16
C GLN A 528 6.95 -19.63 -2.62
N VAL A 529 5.69 -19.40 -2.22
CA VAL A 529 4.90 -18.23 -2.63
C VAL A 529 4.98 -17.10 -1.61
N PHE A 530 5.59 -17.34 -0.45
CA PHE A 530 5.72 -16.39 0.63
C PHE A 530 6.63 -15.23 0.22
N PRO A 531 6.20 -13.97 0.29
CA PRO A 531 6.99 -12.84 -0.19
C PRO A 531 8.24 -12.53 0.66
N PHE A 532 9.37 -12.22 0.02
CA PHE A 532 10.62 -11.86 0.71
C PHE A 532 10.48 -10.60 1.59
N ASN A 533 9.70 -9.60 1.15
CA ASN A 533 9.40 -8.39 1.92
C ASN A 533 8.68 -8.71 3.27
N LYS A 534 7.86 -9.77 3.34
CA LYS A 534 7.25 -10.25 4.59
C LYS A 534 8.27 -11.03 5.43
N TYR A 535 9.09 -11.86 4.79
CA TYR A 535 10.15 -12.64 5.44
C TYR A 535 11.14 -11.74 6.19
N ILE A 536 11.71 -10.75 5.49
CA ILE A 536 12.71 -9.84 6.08
C ILE A 536 12.14 -9.06 7.27
N PHE A 537 10.86 -8.72 7.23
CA PHE A 537 10.21 -8.01 8.33
C PHE A 537 10.04 -8.89 9.58
N GLN A 538 9.77 -10.19 9.40
CA GLN A 538 9.73 -11.14 10.51
C GLN A 538 11.12 -11.36 11.12
N GLU A 539 12.16 -11.48 10.29
CA GLU A 539 13.55 -11.57 10.77
C GLU A 539 13.99 -10.31 11.52
N ALA A 540 13.60 -9.13 11.04
CA ALA A 540 13.86 -7.88 11.75
C ALA A 540 13.26 -7.89 13.17
N ARG A 541 12.06 -8.46 13.37
CA ARG A 541 11.45 -8.58 14.71
C ARG A 541 12.28 -9.46 15.64
N LYS A 542 12.89 -10.54 15.13
CA LYS A 542 13.75 -11.43 15.93
C LYS A 542 14.99 -10.71 16.48
N VAL A 543 15.49 -9.70 15.78
CA VAL A 543 16.65 -8.88 16.21
C VAL A 543 16.26 -7.58 16.94
N GLY A 544 15.01 -7.50 17.42
CA GLY A 544 14.52 -6.40 18.26
C GLY A 544 13.90 -5.24 17.49
N TYR A 545 13.39 -5.46 16.26
CA TYR A 545 12.53 -4.48 15.61
C TYR A 545 11.22 -4.31 16.37
N GLU A 546 10.97 -3.08 16.83
CA GLU A 546 9.70 -2.65 17.40
C GLU A 546 9.03 -1.61 16.50
N LEU A 547 7.73 -1.77 16.28
CA LEU A 547 6.92 -0.95 15.38
C LEU A 547 6.82 0.53 15.79
N LYS A 548 7.36 0.94 16.94
CA LYS A 548 7.22 2.30 17.50
C LYS A 548 8.33 3.28 17.11
N LYS A 549 9.47 2.83 16.56
CA LYS A 549 10.65 3.69 16.31
C LYS A 549 11.11 3.70 14.85
N ILE A 550 10.71 4.73 14.11
CA ILE A 550 11.15 4.97 12.72
C ILE A 550 12.19 6.09 12.69
N ARG A 551 13.35 5.83 12.06
CA ARG A 551 14.42 6.82 11.96
C ARG A 551 13.97 8.02 11.13
N GLY A 552 14.22 9.23 11.62
CA GLY A 552 13.88 10.46 10.93
C GLY A 552 12.39 10.84 10.97
N PHE A 553 11.52 10.01 11.57
CA PHE A 553 10.11 10.39 11.74
C PHE A 553 9.99 11.61 12.66
N ASP A 554 10.61 11.58 13.83
CA ASP A 554 10.54 12.67 14.80
C ASP A 554 11.09 13.98 14.20
N GLU A 555 12.21 13.91 13.47
CA GLU A 555 12.78 15.07 12.76
C GLU A 555 11.83 15.63 11.69
N VAL A 556 11.24 14.76 10.85
CA VAL A 556 10.26 15.21 9.85
C VAL A 556 9.02 15.78 10.52
N PHE A 557 8.58 15.16 11.62
CA PHE A 557 7.42 15.59 12.38
C PHE A 557 7.63 16.98 12.97
N GLU A 558 8.74 17.21 13.68
CA GLU A 558 9.11 18.51 14.24
C GLU A 558 9.24 19.60 13.15
N ASN A 559 9.78 19.25 11.99
CA ASN A 559 9.87 20.16 10.85
C ASN A 559 8.50 20.53 10.25
N LEU A 560 7.50 19.64 10.35
CA LEU A 560 6.11 19.91 9.98
C LEU A 560 5.37 20.69 11.10
N GLU A 561 5.65 20.43 12.38
CA GLU A 561 5.00 21.07 13.54
C GLU A 561 5.23 22.59 13.67
N MET A 562 6.16 23.20 12.93
CA MET A 562 6.45 24.64 12.99
C MET A 562 5.24 25.57 12.68
N LEU A 563 4.08 25.04 12.26
CA LEU A 563 2.86 25.84 12.11
C LEU A 563 2.11 26.11 13.43
N ASP A 564 2.43 25.44 14.55
CA ASP A 564 1.54 25.47 15.72
C ASP A 564 2.03 26.27 16.94
N ARG A 565 3.24 26.84 16.93
CA ARG A 565 3.68 27.72 18.04
C ARG A 565 3.16 29.15 17.98
N LYS A 566 2.44 29.55 16.92
CA LYS A 566 2.04 30.96 16.74
C LYS A 566 0.59 31.19 16.32
N ARG A 567 -0.20 30.16 15.97
CA ARG A 567 -1.58 30.35 15.49
C ARG A 567 -2.49 29.15 15.77
N LEU A 568 -2.75 28.91 17.06
CA LEU A 568 -4.05 28.46 17.55
C LEU A 568 -4.44 29.37 18.72
#